data_AF-A0A672K3P8-F1
#
_entry.id   AF-A0A672K3P8-F1
#
_cell.length_a   1.000
_cell.length_b   1.000
_cell.length_c   1.000
_cell.angle_alpha   90.00
_cell.angle_beta   90.00
_cell.angle_gamma   90.00
#
_symmetry.space_group_name_H-M   'P 1'
#
loop_
_entity.id
_entity.type
_entity.pdbx_description
1 polymer ?
#
loop_
_entity_poly.entity_id
_entity_poly.type
_entity_poly.pdbx_seq_one_letter_code
_entity_poly.pdbx_strand_id
1 'polypeptide(L)'
;VYQIVSATVGDVGIGAMSRYSPPKRKRVDRPSRPVIIASVLRVLLALAAIVAWSYYSSSLHKVNLLTTERLDLNKGGFVIRSQTGVVIFKMKLRSGTLDLDSCSKEGQILRCDKSMAGNIHFFIETVKPKDTVECYRVCWDELEEHRLVEHAMSCSGSHWYGGAETWLQHWPIVLKGHQAPKPFITGDIHSNHQAFGGILERYWLSSNATAIKMNDSVPFHLGWDETNKTLWFQARYNDSTYSPDPDNPHHVTLSYRVCVGLDITAIHKYMVRRYFKKPNKVPSEALYDRYTSGYGEFELDPIKFPNASAMFQKLREDGFQVTLLTHPFANYNSVSFGVGIEQGLFVRVPGSQLPALVRWWNGIAGIWDFTNPEARDWYDLNLRTLKNKYGVASFKFDAGETSYLPQQFSTFVPLQDPSTFTRRYTEMAIPFNDCAELRSGYQSQNICFFRIIDRESLWGYTLGLKSIIPTVLTIIILGYQFILPDMSGYEVTNYKYSRYSNSVPFRGTSNCRARDSRWTMISSL
;
A
#
# COMPACT_ATOMS: atom_id res chain seq x y z
N VAL A 1 72.25 -74.25 -28.49
CA VAL A 1 71.82 -73.47 -27.31
C VAL A 1 73.03 -72.71 -26.80
N TYR A 2 72.91 -71.39 -26.73
CA TYR A 2 74.00 -70.42 -26.56
C TYR A 2 74.68 -70.51 -25.18
N GLN A 3 76.01 -70.40 -25.16
CA GLN A 3 76.77 -69.56 -24.22
C GLN A 3 78.26 -69.65 -24.54
N ILE A 4 78.87 -68.57 -25.03
CA ILE A 4 80.30 -68.30 -24.85
C ILE A 4 80.46 -66.79 -24.68
N VAL A 5 80.92 -66.38 -23.49
CA VAL A 5 81.53 -65.08 -23.21
C VAL A 5 83.00 -65.19 -23.59
N SER A 6 83.57 -64.20 -24.26
CA SER A 6 85.02 -64.03 -24.32
C SER A 6 85.39 -62.63 -23.86
N ALA A 7 86.27 -62.60 -22.86
CA ALA A 7 87.10 -61.47 -22.52
C ALA A 7 88.16 -61.25 -23.60
N THR A 8 88.65 -60.02 -23.74
CA THR A 8 90.09 -59.75 -23.86
C THR A 8 90.41 -58.28 -23.54
N VAL A 9 91.52 -58.16 -22.82
CA VAL A 9 92.27 -56.96 -22.45
C VAL A 9 92.94 -56.37 -23.69
N GLY A 10 92.94 -55.04 -23.82
CA GLY A 10 93.64 -54.32 -24.88
C GLY A 10 94.51 -53.22 -24.28
N ASP A 11 95.82 -53.40 -24.44
CA ASP A 11 96.89 -52.55 -23.95
C ASP A 11 97.13 -51.31 -24.83
N VAL A 12 97.75 -50.34 -24.17
CA VAL A 12 98.31 -49.03 -24.54
C VAL A 12 98.81 -48.82 -25.99
N GLY A 13 98.50 -47.63 -26.53
CA GLY A 13 99.22 -47.00 -27.65
C GLY A 13 99.33 -45.48 -27.47
N ILE A 14 100.56 -44.96 -27.36
CA ILE A 14 100.94 -43.55 -27.12
C ILE A 14 101.21 -42.82 -28.44
N GLY A 15 100.76 -41.57 -28.56
CA GLY A 15 101.21 -40.54 -29.51
C GLY A 15 100.13 -39.45 -29.70
N ALA A 16 100.36 -38.14 -29.73
CA ALA A 16 101.58 -37.34 -29.81
C ALA A 16 101.31 -35.86 -29.40
N MET A 17 102.36 -35.20 -28.92
CA MET A 17 102.77 -33.79 -29.06
C MET A 17 101.73 -32.64 -29.05
N SER A 18 101.73 -31.89 -27.95
CA SER A 18 101.12 -30.56 -27.78
C SER A 18 102.08 -29.44 -28.22
N ARG A 19 101.58 -28.44 -28.96
CA ARG A 19 102.26 -27.17 -29.28
C ARG A 19 101.58 -26.03 -28.51
N TYR A 20 102.37 -25.26 -27.76
CA TYR A 20 101.93 -24.14 -26.91
C TYR A 20 102.23 -22.78 -27.57
N SER A 21 101.35 -21.78 -27.41
CA SER A 21 101.59 -20.33 -27.64
C SER A 21 100.36 -19.47 -27.22
N PRO A 22 100.50 -18.17 -26.88
CA PRO A 22 100.25 -17.59 -25.53
C PRO A 22 98.97 -16.70 -25.41
N PRO A 23 98.64 -16.13 -24.22
CA PRO A 23 97.28 -15.67 -23.91
C PRO A 23 96.98 -14.23 -24.38
N LYS A 24 95.72 -13.97 -24.77
CA LYS A 24 95.21 -12.61 -25.00
C LYS A 24 93.97 -12.30 -24.12
N ARG A 25 94.13 -11.20 -23.38
CA ARG A 25 93.22 -10.37 -22.54
C ARG A 25 91.71 -10.69 -22.56
N LYS A 26 91.15 -10.87 -21.35
CA LYS A 26 89.70 -10.81 -21.05
C LYS A 26 89.12 -9.44 -21.42
N ARG A 27 88.10 -9.42 -22.29
CA ARG A 27 87.13 -8.32 -22.40
C ARG A 27 86.09 -8.47 -21.30
N VAL A 28 85.78 -7.36 -20.64
CA VAL A 28 84.66 -7.24 -19.69
C VAL A 28 83.38 -7.14 -20.51
N ASP A 29 82.52 -8.16 -20.43
CA ASP A 29 81.19 -8.14 -21.04
C ASP A 29 80.23 -7.26 -20.21
N ARG A 30 79.51 -6.37 -20.91
CA ARG A 30 78.37 -5.61 -20.36
C ARG A 30 77.23 -6.58 -19.99
N PRO A 31 76.47 -6.32 -18.91
CA PRO A 31 75.39 -7.21 -18.53
C PRO A 31 74.28 -7.23 -19.59
N SER A 32 73.77 -8.44 -19.76
CA SER A 32 72.83 -8.95 -20.74
C SER A 32 71.45 -8.27 -20.70
N ARG A 33 71.07 -7.64 -21.82
CA ARG A 33 69.69 -7.17 -22.15
C ARG A 33 68.55 -8.10 -21.68
N PRO A 34 68.62 -9.45 -21.76
CA PRO A 34 67.52 -10.31 -21.31
C PRO A 34 67.25 -10.29 -19.80
N VAL A 35 68.23 -9.97 -18.94
CA VAL A 35 68.04 -9.91 -17.47
C VAL A 35 67.24 -8.67 -17.06
N ILE A 36 67.47 -7.55 -17.75
CA ILE A 36 66.71 -6.31 -17.54
C ILE A 36 65.26 -6.50 -17.97
N ILE A 37 65.03 -7.14 -19.13
CA ILE A 37 63.68 -7.43 -19.64
C ILE A 37 62.91 -8.35 -18.68
N ALA A 38 63.55 -9.41 -18.16
CA ALA A 38 62.93 -10.30 -17.19
C ALA A 38 62.60 -9.60 -15.86
N SER A 39 63.45 -8.67 -15.43
CA SER A 39 63.22 -7.88 -14.21
C SER A 39 62.06 -6.90 -14.38
N VAL A 40 61.98 -6.22 -15.54
CA VAL A 40 60.86 -5.33 -15.88
C VAL A 40 59.53 -6.11 -15.97
N LEU A 41 59.54 -7.31 -16.57
CA LEU A 41 58.35 -8.15 -16.68
C LEU A 41 57.84 -8.60 -15.30
N ARG A 42 58.74 -8.95 -14.37
CA ARG A 42 58.37 -9.30 -12.99
C ARG A 42 57.75 -8.11 -12.24
N VAL A 43 58.29 -6.91 -12.42
CA VAL A 43 57.73 -5.70 -11.81
C VAL A 43 56.34 -5.38 -12.37
N LEU A 44 56.14 -5.53 -13.69
CA LEU A 44 54.83 -5.34 -14.32
C LEU A 44 53.80 -6.35 -13.83
N LEU A 45 54.17 -7.63 -13.70
CA LEU A 45 53.28 -8.66 -13.15
C LEU A 45 52.94 -8.41 -11.68
N ALA A 46 53.90 -7.95 -10.89
CA ALA A 46 53.67 -7.58 -9.49
C ALA A 46 52.72 -6.37 -9.38
N LEU A 47 52.90 -5.33 -10.21
CA LEU A 47 52.00 -4.18 -10.26
C LEU A 47 50.59 -4.60 -10.70
N ALA A 48 50.46 -5.44 -11.73
CA ALA A 48 49.18 -5.98 -12.16
C ALA A 48 48.48 -6.78 -11.05
N ALA A 49 49.23 -7.59 -10.30
CA ALA A 49 48.71 -8.34 -9.16
C ALA A 49 48.27 -7.42 -8.01
N ILE A 50 49.01 -6.35 -7.72
CA ILE A 50 48.63 -5.35 -6.70
C ILE A 50 47.38 -4.59 -7.12
N VAL A 51 47.28 -4.18 -8.39
CA VAL A 51 46.08 -3.51 -8.93
C VAL A 51 44.88 -4.47 -8.87
N ALA A 52 45.05 -5.72 -9.30
CA ALA A 52 44.00 -6.74 -9.23
C ALA A 52 43.58 -7.03 -7.78
N TRP A 53 44.53 -7.10 -6.85
CA TRP A 53 44.26 -7.29 -5.42
C TRP A 53 43.54 -6.08 -4.80
N SER A 54 43.96 -4.87 -5.15
CA SER A 54 43.33 -3.63 -4.68
C SER A 54 41.90 -3.50 -5.19
N TYR A 55 41.68 -3.85 -6.47
CA TYR A 55 40.36 -3.92 -7.07
C TYR A 55 39.48 -4.99 -6.40
N TYR A 56 40.03 -6.20 -6.19
CA TYR A 56 39.34 -7.30 -5.52
C TYR A 56 38.97 -6.94 -4.07
N SER A 57 39.90 -6.35 -3.31
CA SER A 57 39.68 -5.93 -1.92
C SER A 57 38.64 -4.81 -1.82
N SER A 58 38.71 -3.81 -2.70
CA SER A 58 37.70 -2.76 -2.79
C SER A 58 36.31 -3.30 -3.15
N SER A 59 36.26 -4.23 -4.11
CA SER A 59 35.03 -4.92 -4.51
C SER A 59 34.43 -5.76 -3.37
N LEU A 60 35.26 -6.53 -2.66
CA LEU A 60 34.82 -7.33 -1.52
C LEU A 60 34.30 -6.45 -0.37
N HIS A 61 34.96 -5.33 -0.11
CA HIS A 61 34.51 -4.37 0.89
C HIS A 61 33.14 -3.76 0.53
N LYS A 62 32.92 -3.42 -0.74
CA LYS A 62 31.60 -2.97 -1.24
C LYS A 62 30.52 -4.04 -1.09
N VAL A 63 30.79 -5.29 -1.43
CA VAL A 63 29.83 -6.39 -1.26
C VAL A 63 29.44 -6.53 0.22
N ASN A 64 30.42 -6.52 1.13
CA ASN A 64 30.17 -6.58 2.58
C ASN A 64 29.46 -5.33 3.13
N LEU A 65 29.61 -4.18 2.48
CA LEU A 65 28.92 -2.94 2.87
C LEU A 65 27.43 -3.00 2.48
N LEU A 66 27.14 -3.49 1.27
CA LEU A 66 25.80 -3.62 0.71
C LEU A 66 25.03 -4.83 1.24
N THR A 67 25.72 -5.81 1.83
CA THR A 67 25.12 -6.96 2.51
C THR A 67 25.21 -6.77 4.04
N THR A 68 24.06 -6.52 4.67
CA THR A 68 23.91 -6.58 6.14
C THR A 68 23.41 -7.99 6.51
N GLU A 69 23.46 -8.40 7.79
CA GLU A 69 23.04 -9.75 8.26
C GLU A 69 21.73 -10.27 7.64
N ARG A 70 20.77 -9.39 7.31
CA ARG A 70 19.48 -9.77 6.73
C ARG A 70 19.06 -8.99 5.49
N LEU A 71 19.76 -7.92 5.14
CA LEU A 71 19.42 -7.07 3.99
C LEU A 71 20.53 -7.18 2.94
N ASP A 72 20.15 -7.57 1.74
CA ASP A 72 21.04 -7.69 0.59
C ASP A 72 20.58 -6.72 -0.50
N LEU A 73 21.37 -5.67 -0.75
CA LEU A 73 21.13 -4.70 -1.80
C LEU A 73 21.98 -5.03 -3.04
N ASN A 74 21.32 -5.08 -4.20
CA ASN A 74 21.95 -5.21 -5.50
C ASN A 74 21.51 -4.07 -6.44
N LYS A 75 22.15 -3.97 -7.60
CA LYS A 75 21.86 -2.92 -8.59
C LYS A 75 20.38 -2.86 -9.01
N GLY A 76 19.67 -3.98 -8.99
CA GLY A 76 18.29 -4.10 -9.46
C GLY A 76 17.24 -4.13 -8.35
N GLY A 77 17.63 -3.97 -7.08
CA GLY A 77 16.74 -3.97 -5.92
C GLY A 77 17.32 -4.67 -4.71
N PHE A 78 16.46 -5.03 -3.78
CA PHE A 78 16.90 -5.57 -2.49
C PHE A 78 16.08 -6.78 -2.06
N VAL A 79 16.72 -7.58 -1.21
CA VAL A 79 16.17 -8.81 -0.66
C VAL A 79 16.33 -8.77 0.85
N ILE A 80 15.29 -9.17 1.56
CA ILE A 80 15.33 -9.36 3.02
C ILE A 80 15.26 -10.84 3.32
N ARG A 81 16.15 -11.30 4.20
CA ARG A 81 16.29 -12.68 4.64
C ARG A 81 15.81 -12.86 6.08
N SER A 82 15.31 -14.05 6.38
CA SER A 82 14.99 -14.48 7.74
C SER A 82 16.26 -14.66 8.57
N GLN A 83 16.09 -14.95 9.86
CA GLN A 83 17.22 -15.33 10.74
C GLN A 83 17.94 -16.60 10.25
N THR A 84 17.24 -17.47 9.52
CA THR A 84 17.76 -18.71 8.95
C THR A 84 18.36 -18.54 7.54
N GLY A 85 18.47 -17.30 7.05
CA GLY A 85 19.07 -16.98 5.74
C GLY A 85 18.13 -17.16 4.53
N VAL A 86 16.90 -17.61 4.74
CA VAL A 86 15.88 -17.80 3.69
C VAL A 86 15.36 -16.46 3.22
N VAL A 87 15.20 -16.28 1.90
CA VAL A 87 14.61 -15.06 1.33
C VAL A 87 13.12 -14.99 1.66
N ILE A 88 12.72 -13.97 2.41
CA ILE A 88 11.33 -13.76 2.85
C ILE A 88 10.66 -12.55 2.19
N PHE A 89 11.44 -11.67 1.58
CA PHE A 89 10.95 -10.51 0.85
C PHE A 89 11.89 -10.14 -0.28
N LYS A 90 11.32 -9.79 -1.43
CA LYS A 90 12.08 -9.37 -2.62
C LYS A 90 11.40 -8.18 -3.27
N MET A 91 12.18 -7.13 -3.47
CA MET A 91 11.76 -5.93 -4.19
C MET A 91 12.71 -5.68 -5.37
N LYS A 92 12.15 -5.44 -6.55
CA LYS A 92 12.89 -5.06 -7.75
C LYS A 92 12.63 -3.59 -8.06
N LEU A 93 13.68 -2.84 -8.38
CA LEU A 93 13.60 -1.46 -8.81
C LEU A 93 13.33 -1.44 -10.32
N ARG A 94 12.31 -0.70 -10.76
CA ARG A 94 11.93 -0.60 -12.18
C ARG A 94 12.22 0.77 -12.79
N SER A 95 12.23 1.85 -12.01
CA SER A 95 12.61 3.18 -12.50
C SER A 95 14.07 3.34 -12.88
N GLY A 96 14.93 2.41 -12.45
CA GLY A 96 16.35 2.41 -12.79
C GLY A 96 17.10 1.38 -11.95
N THR A 97 18.30 1.01 -12.39
CA THR A 97 19.24 0.25 -11.56
C THR A 97 20.15 1.21 -10.81
N LEU A 98 20.40 0.95 -9.53
CA LEU A 98 21.31 1.72 -8.70
C LEU A 98 22.73 1.66 -9.24
N ASP A 99 23.42 2.81 -9.20
CA ASP A 99 24.87 2.85 -9.33
C ASP A 99 25.47 2.52 -7.97
N LEU A 100 25.92 1.27 -7.81
CA LEU A 100 26.48 0.78 -6.54
C LEU A 100 27.75 1.52 -6.13
N ASP A 101 28.42 2.22 -7.04
CA ASP A 101 29.59 3.02 -6.73
C ASP A 101 29.24 4.32 -6.01
N SER A 102 27.99 4.78 -6.14
CA SER A 102 27.45 5.93 -5.40
C SER A 102 26.93 5.58 -4.01
N CYS A 103 26.93 4.29 -3.64
CA CYS A 103 26.33 3.85 -2.39
C CYS A 103 27.31 3.89 -1.21
N SER A 104 26.82 4.34 -0.06
CA SER A 104 27.55 4.37 1.20
C SER A 104 26.69 3.85 2.35
N LYS A 105 27.33 3.46 3.45
CA LYS A 105 26.63 2.98 4.66
C LYS A 105 27.16 3.71 5.88
N GLU A 106 26.27 4.43 6.53
CA GLU A 106 26.53 5.17 7.76
C GLU A 106 25.63 4.61 8.87
N GLY A 107 26.21 3.84 9.78
CA GLY A 107 25.45 3.19 10.86
C GLY A 107 24.37 2.23 10.32
N GLN A 108 23.10 2.56 10.58
CA GLN A 108 21.93 1.76 10.16
C GLN A 108 21.35 2.19 8.81
N ILE A 109 21.91 3.22 8.18
CA ILE A 109 21.39 3.81 6.94
C ILE A 109 22.34 3.46 5.80
N LEU A 110 21.79 2.82 4.78
CA LEU A 110 22.44 2.65 3.48
C LEU A 110 21.86 3.69 2.52
N ARG A 111 22.71 4.52 1.90
CA ARG A 111 22.32 5.59 0.98
C ARG A 111 22.96 5.37 -0.40
N CYS A 112 22.30 5.80 -1.47
CA CYS A 112 22.84 5.88 -2.82
C CYS A 112 22.33 7.15 -3.51
N ASP A 113 23.22 7.87 -4.19
CA ASP A 113 22.91 9.19 -4.78
C ASP A 113 22.77 9.16 -6.31
N LYS A 114 23.06 8.01 -6.95
CA LYS A 114 22.97 7.85 -8.41
C LYS A 114 22.31 6.54 -8.81
N SER A 115 21.60 6.60 -9.94
CA SER A 115 21.15 5.45 -10.70
C SER A 115 21.69 5.53 -12.13
N MET A 116 21.57 4.44 -12.87
CA MET A 116 21.85 4.43 -14.31
C MET A 116 20.95 5.37 -15.11
N ALA A 117 19.82 5.79 -14.54
CA ALA A 117 18.90 6.70 -15.19
C ALA A 117 19.24 8.17 -14.87
N GLY A 118 19.82 8.47 -13.70
CA GLY A 118 19.94 9.84 -13.22
C GLY A 118 20.36 10.00 -11.76
N ASN A 119 20.36 11.24 -11.28
CA ASN A 119 20.58 11.56 -9.87
C ASN A 119 19.33 11.21 -9.05
N ILE A 120 19.54 10.54 -7.92
CA ILE A 120 18.46 10.11 -7.04
C ILE A 120 18.86 10.38 -5.59
N HIS A 121 17.91 10.35 -4.68
CA HIS A 121 18.20 10.17 -3.27
C HIS A 121 17.50 8.89 -2.79
N PHE A 122 18.27 7.81 -2.70
CA PHE A 122 17.79 6.51 -2.25
C PHE A 122 18.39 6.16 -0.90
N PHE A 123 17.56 5.69 0.02
CA PHE A 123 18.06 5.10 1.26
C PHE A 123 17.22 3.94 1.77
N ILE A 124 17.91 3.03 2.47
CA ILE A 124 17.31 2.02 3.34
C ILE A 124 17.84 2.23 4.75
N GLU A 125 16.95 2.63 5.65
CA GLU A 125 17.22 2.77 7.08
C GLU A 125 16.68 1.55 7.82
N THR A 126 17.56 0.82 8.51
CA THR A 126 17.17 -0.30 9.37
C THR A 126 16.77 0.23 10.74
N VAL A 127 15.58 -0.10 11.22
CA VAL A 127 15.02 0.34 12.50
C VAL A 127 14.62 -0.90 13.29
N LYS A 128 15.15 -1.06 14.51
CA LYS A 128 14.76 -2.13 15.45
C LYS A 128 13.91 -1.56 16.58
N PRO A 129 12.59 -1.37 16.37
CA PRO A 129 11.72 -0.78 17.39
C PRO A 129 11.50 -1.69 18.61
N LYS A 130 11.62 -3.01 18.45
CA LYS A 130 11.52 -4.03 19.49
C LYS A 130 12.39 -5.21 19.13
N ASP A 131 12.79 -6.01 20.11
CA ASP A 131 13.60 -7.23 19.88
C ASP A 131 12.92 -8.24 18.94
N THR A 132 11.59 -8.21 18.86
CA THR A 132 10.79 -9.12 18.04
C THR A 132 10.46 -8.61 16.64
N VAL A 133 10.78 -7.35 16.31
CA VAL A 133 10.42 -6.72 15.03
C VAL A 133 11.56 -5.86 14.51
N GLU A 134 11.92 -6.08 13.26
CA GLU A 134 12.90 -5.30 12.52
C GLU A 134 12.22 -4.68 11.30
N CYS A 135 12.38 -3.37 11.12
CA CYS A 135 11.77 -2.61 10.04
C CYS A 135 12.84 -1.98 9.15
N TYR A 136 12.55 -1.88 7.87
CA TYR A 136 13.38 -1.26 6.85
C TYR A 136 12.56 -0.13 6.24
N ARG A 137 12.96 1.11 6.51
CA ARG A 137 12.38 2.29 5.88
C ARG A 137 13.11 2.52 4.57
N VAL A 138 12.37 2.42 3.47
CA VAL A 138 12.88 2.61 2.12
C VAL A 138 12.34 3.92 1.59
N CYS A 139 13.21 4.74 1.01
CA CYS A 139 12.84 5.95 0.29
C CYS A 139 13.59 5.96 -1.04
N TRP A 140 12.88 6.31 -2.10
CA TRP A 140 13.44 6.63 -3.40
C TRP A 140 12.86 7.96 -3.84
N ASP A 141 13.73 8.96 -3.89
CA ASP A 141 13.40 10.31 -4.33
C ASP A 141 14.05 10.52 -5.71
N GLU A 142 13.22 10.77 -6.72
CA GLU A 142 13.69 11.08 -8.07
C GLU A 142 13.91 12.60 -8.19
N LEU A 143 15.13 13.00 -8.56
CA LEU A 143 15.52 14.41 -8.62
C LEU A 143 15.41 15.01 -10.03
N GLU A 144 15.21 14.16 -11.04
CA GLU A 144 15.00 14.60 -12.41
C GLU A 144 13.51 14.84 -12.68
N GLU A 145 13.20 15.92 -13.39
CA GLU A 145 11.82 16.30 -13.66
C GLU A 145 11.07 15.25 -14.50
N HIS A 146 9.76 15.15 -14.28
CA HIS A 146 8.82 14.33 -15.06
C HIS A 146 9.07 12.81 -15.03
N ARG A 147 9.92 12.33 -14.11
CA ARG A 147 10.13 10.90 -13.92
C ARG A 147 9.26 10.34 -12.81
N LEU A 148 8.77 9.12 -13.04
CA LEU A 148 8.00 8.35 -12.07
C LEU A 148 8.91 7.37 -11.32
N VAL A 149 8.50 7.01 -10.11
CA VAL A 149 9.21 6.00 -9.31
C VAL A 149 8.38 4.73 -9.24
N GLU A 150 8.92 3.60 -9.69
CA GLU A 150 8.25 2.31 -9.74
C GLU A 150 9.14 1.20 -9.18
N HIS A 151 8.61 0.47 -8.20
CA HIS A 151 9.19 -0.76 -7.67
C HIS A 151 8.21 -1.93 -7.86
N ALA A 152 8.75 -3.15 -8.02
CA ALA A 152 7.98 -4.37 -8.17
C ALA A 152 8.27 -5.35 -7.01
N MET A 153 7.25 -5.56 -6.18
CA MET A 153 7.29 -6.52 -5.08
C MET A 153 6.96 -7.91 -5.60
N SER A 154 7.81 -8.90 -5.28
CA SER A 154 7.48 -10.29 -5.57
C SER A 154 6.53 -10.85 -4.52
N CYS A 155 5.43 -11.42 -4.98
CA CYS A 155 4.48 -12.16 -4.16
C CYS A 155 4.70 -13.67 -4.22
N SER A 156 5.78 -14.13 -4.85
CA SER A 156 6.11 -15.55 -4.94
C SER A 156 6.64 -16.09 -3.60
N GLY A 157 6.33 -17.35 -3.29
CA GLY A 157 6.82 -18.04 -2.09
C GLY A 157 6.12 -17.68 -0.76
N SER A 158 5.05 -16.88 -0.79
CA SER A 158 4.20 -16.64 0.39
C SER A 158 2.79 -16.21 -0.01
N HIS A 159 1.85 -16.28 0.95
CA HIS A 159 0.51 -15.74 0.80
C HIS A 159 0.45 -14.30 1.31
N TRP A 160 -0.23 -13.43 0.58
CA TRP A 160 -0.36 -12.00 0.91
C TRP A 160 -1.80 -11.61 1.19
N TYR A 161 -1.97 -10.63 2.07
CA TYR A 161 -3.24 -10.17 2.64
C TYR A 161 -3.24 -8.64 2.74
N GLY A 162 -4.41 -7.99 2.66
CA GLY A 162 -4.55 -6.53 2.80
C GLY A 162 -4.75 -5.79 1.47
N GLY A 163 -4.38 -4.51 1.45
CA GLY A 163 -4.64 -3.61 0.33
C GLY A 163 -6.02 -2.98 0.37
N ALA A 164 -6.99 -3.54 -0.36
CA ALA A 164 -8.30 -2.93 -0.54
C ALA A 164 -9.40 -3.99 -0.66
N GLU A 165 -10.64 -3.56 -0.40
CA GLU A 165 -11.81 -4.21 -0.98
C GLU A 165 -11.77 -4.11 -2.51
N THR A 166 -12.19 -5.16 -3.22
CA THR A 166 -12.20 -5.26 -4.69
C THR A 166 -13.41 -6.01 -5.21
N TRP A 167 -13.74 -5.82 -6.50
CA TRP A 167 -14.84 -6.50 -7.20
C TRP A 167 -14.77 -8.03 -7.09
N LEU A 168 -13.57 -8.58 -7.27
CA LEU A 168 -13.27 -9.99 -7.12
C LEU A 168 -12.38 -10.22 -5.89
N GLN A 169 -13.00 -10.50 -4.75
CA GLN A 169 -12.26 -10.64 -3.50
C GLN A 169 -11.87 -12.09 -3.21
N HIS A 170 -10.58 -12.31 -2.99
CA HIS A 170 -10.03 -13.58 -2.49
C HIS A 170 -9.23 -13.38 -1.20
N TRP A 171 -9.13 -14.45 -0.40
CA TRP A 171 -8.31 -14.51 0.79
C TRP A 171 -7.59 -15.86 0.83
N PRO A 172 -6.25 -15.92 0.65
CA PRO A 172 -5.30 -14.83 0.39
C PRO A 172 -5.55 -14.09 -0.94
N ILE A 173 -4.83 -12.99 -1.16
CA ILE A 173 -4.87 -12.23 -2.42
C ILE A 173 -4.50 -13.15 -3.60
N VAL A 174 -5.33 -13.12 -4.64
CA VAL A 174 -5.07 -13.78 -5.92
C VAL A 174 -4.99 -12.71 -7.00
N LEU A 175 -3.81 -12.58 -7.61
CA LEU A 175 -3.62 -11.67 -8.75
C LEU A 175 -4.20 -12.33 -9.99
N LYS A 176 -5.12 -11.64 -10.66
CA LYS A 176 -5.68 -12.09 -11.94
C LYS A 176 -5.34 -11.10 -13.04
N GLY A 177 -4.89 -11.63 -14.16
CA GLY A 177 -4.50 -10.89 -15.34
C GLY A 177 -3.36 -9.91 -15.07
N HIS A 178 -3.31 -8.90 -15.94
CA HIS A 178 -2.38 -7.80 -15.86
C HIS A 178 -3.16 -6.51 -15.65
N GLN A 179 -2.71 -5.69 -14.71
CA GLN A 179 -3.26 -4.36 -14.44
C GLN A 179 -2.13 -3.36 -14.37
N ALA A 180 -2.17 -2.38 -15.29
CA ALA A 180 -1.29 -1.23 -15.23
C ALA A 180 -1.52 -0.41 -13.93
N PRO A 181 -0.48 0.20 -13.34
CA PRO A 181 -0.63 0.97 -12.11
C PRO A 181 -1.68 2.08 -12.23
N LYS A 182 -2.70 2.00 -11.38
CA LYS A 182 -3.81 2.95 -11.28
C LYS A 182 -3.81 3.61 -9.89
N PRO A 183 -4.40 4.81 -9.72
CA PRO A 183 -4.44 5.50 -8.44
C PRO A 183 -5.05 4.62 -7.34
N PHE A 184 -4.36 4.47 -6.22
CA PHE A 184 -4.83 3.69 -5.07
C PHE A 184 -5.70 4.53 -4.14
N ILE A 185 -6.92 4.82 -4.61
CA ILE A 185 -7.92 5.69 -3.96
C ILE A 185 -9.22 4.93 -3.72
N THR A 186 -10.02 5.37 -2.73
CA THR A 186 -11.31 4.74 -2.40
C THR A 186 -12.28 4.92 -3.56
N GLY A 187 -13.05 3.88 -3.88
CA GLY A 187 -13.93 3.90 -5.03
C GLY A 187 -15.21 3.09 -4.86
N ASP A 188 -16.23 3.50 -5.59
CA ASP A 188 -17.46 2.73 -5.72
C ASP A 188 -17.31 1.68 -6.81
N ILE A 189 -17.04 0.45 -6.36
CA ILE A 189 -16.81 -0.71 -7.22
C ILE A 189 -18.05 -1.05 -8.08
N HIS A 190 -19.28 -0.71 -7.66
CA HIS A 190 -20.49 -0.91 -8.47
C HIS A 190 -20.52 -0.01 -9.71
N SER A 191 -20.11 1.24 -9.55
CA SER A 191 -19.99 2.18 -10.66
C SER A 191 -18.81 1.85 -11.58
N ASN A 192 -17.73 1.28 -11.03
CA ASN A 192 -16.56 0.87 -11.80
C ASN A 192 -15.93 -0.41 -11.23
N HIS A 193 -16.17 -1.55 -11.90
CA HIS A 193 -15.68 -2.85 -11.45
C HIS A 193 -14.14 -2.94 -11.42
N GLN A 194 -13.45 -2.03 -12.12
CA GLN A 194 -12.00 -1.92 -12.10
C GLN A 194 -11.51 -0.91 -11.05
N ALA A 195 -12.34 -0.35 -10.17
CA ALA A 195 -11.89 0.51 -9.07
C ALA A 195 -11.37 -0.32 -7.87
N PHE A 196 -10.80 0.36 -6.88
CA PHE A 196 -10.69 -0.16 -5.51
C PHE A 196 -11.95 0.20 -4.74
N GLY A 197 -12.26 -0.53 -3.67
CA GLY A 197 -13.49 -0.39 -2.90
C GLY A 197 -13.53 0.79 -1.97
N GLY A 198 -14.63 0.89 -1.23
CA GLY A 198 -14.85 1.99 -0.29
C GLY A 198 -13.88 1.95 0.87
N ILE A 199 -13.38 0.75 1.24
CA ILE A 199 -12.42 0.56 2.33
C ILE A 199 -11.08 0.07 1.78
N LEU A 200 -10.02 0.81 2.06
CA LEU A 200 -8.65 0.43 1.72
C LEU A 200 -7.63 1.00 2.68
N GLU A 201 -6.48 0.36 2.75
CA GLU A 201 -5.30 0.83 3.45
C GLU A 201 -4.07 0.46 2.65
N ARG A 202 -3.06 1.32 2.65
CA ARG A 202 -1.80 1.07 1.95
C ARG A 202 -0.90 0.09 2.72
N TYR A 203 -1.47 -1.04 3.14
CA TYR A 203 -0.89 -2.02 4.06
C TYR A 203 -1.12 -3.44 3.54
N TRP A 204 -0.04 -4.23 3.51
CA TRP A 204 -0.09 -5.67 3.18
C TRP A 204 0.68 -6.48 4.22
N LEU A 205 0.20 -7.70 4.47
CA LEU A 205 0.78 -8.67 5.38
C LEU A 205 1.03 -9.98 4.64
N SER A 206 2.14 -10.64 4.93
CA SER A 206 2.54 -11.92 4.34
C SER A 206 2.51 -13.04 5.39
N SER A 207 2.24 -14.27 4.92
CA SER A 207 2.37 -15.49 5.72
C SER A 207 3.80 -15.75 6.22
N ASN A 208 4.81 -15.09 5.65
CA ASN A 208 6.22 -15.17 6.10
C ASN A 208 6.57 -14.18 7.22
N ALA A 209 5.56 -13.65 7.93
CA ALA A 209 5.73 -12.63 8.98
C ALA A 209 6.37 -11.32 8.49
N THR A 210 6.20 -11.01 7.21
CA THR A 210 6.60 -9.72 6.61
C THR A 210 5.36 -8.85 6.40
N ALA A 211 5.44 -7.57 6.72
CA ALA A 211 4.41 -6.59 6.41
C ALA A 211 5.01 -5.40 5.67
N ILE A 212 4.23 -4.78 4.80
CA ILE A 212 4.59 -3.54 4.13
C ILE A 212 3.52 -2.48 4.36
N LYS A 213 3.94 -1.26 4.70
CA LYS A 213 3.08 -0.06 4.78
C LYS A 213 3.69 1.02 3.89
N MET A 214 2.92 1.48 2.90
CA MET A 214 3.28 2.66 2.11
C MET A 214 3.05 3.91 2.95
N ASN A 215 3.94 4.91 2.82
CA ASN A 215 3.76 6.22 3.43
C ASN A 215 2.56 6.93 2.77
N ASP A 216 1.84 7.72 3.57
CA ASP A 216 0.61 8.37 3.15
C ASP A 216 0.90 9.56 2.22
N SER A 217 2.09 10.16 2.32
CA SER A 217 2.56 11.25 1.43
C SER A 217 2.86 10.82 -0.01
N VAL A 218 2.91 9.50 -0.28
CA VAL A 218 3.23 9.01 -1.63
C VAL A 218 2.02 9.20 -2.55
N PRO A 219 2.17 9.74 -3.78
CA PRO A 219 1.10 9.77 -4.77
C PRO A 219 0.91 8.37 -5.39
N PHE A 220 0.31 7.48 -4.61
CA PHE A 220 0.47 6.03 -4.74
C PHE A 220 -0.47 5.41 -5.77
N HIS A 221 0.13 4.62 -6.65
CA HIS A 221 -0.52 3.83 -7.69
C HIS A 221 -0.14 2.35 -7.52
N LEU A 222 -1.13 1.47 -7.70
CA LEU A 222 -0.95 0.03 -7.58
C LEU A 222 -1.29 -0.65 -8.91
N GLY A 223 -0.35 -1.44 -9.41
CA GLY A 223 -0.53 -2.37 -10.53
C GLY A 223 -0.16 -3.79 -10.14
N TRP A 224 -0.43 -4.74 -11.02
CA TRP A 224 -0.04 -6.13 -10.80
C TRP A 224 0.10 -6.92 -12.09
N ASP A 225 0.82 -8.03 -11.98
CA ASP A 225 0.94 -9.03 -13.03
C ASP A 225 0.86 -10.44 -12.43
N GLU A 226 -0.12 -11.20 -12.90
CA GLU A 226 -0.33 -12.60 -12.52
C GLU A 226 0.84 -13.48 -12.95
N THR A 227 1.40 -13.28 -14.15
CA THR A 227 2.42 -14.15 -14.74
C THR A 227 3.68 -14.16 -13.87
N ASN A 228 4.15 -12.97 -13.51
CA ASN A 228 5.32 -12.81 -12.65
C ASN A 228 4.99 -12.86 -11.15
N LYS A 229 3.70 -12.93 -10.78
CA LYS A 229 3.20 -12.80 -9.40
C LYS A 229 3.79 -11.58 -8.69
N THR A 230 3.67 -10.41 -9.31
CA THR A 230 4.23 -9.16 -8.78
C THR A 230 3.18 -8.10 -8.56
N LEU A 231 3.31 -7.36 -7.45
CA LEU A 231 2.64 -6.07 -7.26
C LEU A 231 3.59 -4.95 -7.65
N TRP A 232 3.08 -3.95 -8.37
CA TRP A 232 3.84 -2.79 -8.82
C TRP A 232 3.41 -1.57 -8.01
N PHE A 233 4.37 -1.01 -7.29
CA PHE A 233 4.19 0.20 -6.49
C PHE A 233 4.78 1.36 -7.26
N GLN A 234 3.93 2.30 -7.63
CA GLN A 234 4.34 3.43 -8.43
C GLN A 234 3.93 4.74 -7.74
N ALA A 235 4.81 5.73 -7.77
CA ALA A 235 4.56 7.10 -7.36
C ALA A 235 4.57 8.00 -8.61
N ARG A 236 3.50 8.75 -8.84
CA ARG A 236 3.39 9.77 -9.90
C ARG A 236 2.22 10.73 -9.63
N TYR A 237 2.32 11.97 -10.11
CA TYR A 237 1.20 12.93 -10.09
C TYR A 237 0.43 12.97 -11.42
N ASN A 238 1.10 12.74 -12.55
CA ASN A 238 0.46 12.72 -13.87
C ASN A 238 -0.65 11.66 -13.96
N ASP A 239 -1.71 12.02 -14.69
CA ASP A 239 -2.90 11.19 -14.92
C ASP A 239 -3.55 10.69 -13.61
N SER A 240 -3.50 11.51 -12.56
CA SER A 240 -4.02 11.16 -11.24
C SER A 240 -4.70 12.34 -10.54
N THR A 241 -5.42 12.03 -9.47
CA THR A 241 -6.05 13.02 -8.57
C THR A 241 -5.14 13.45 -7.42
N TYR A 242 -3.90 12.94 -7.37
CA TYR A 242 -2.91 13.38 -6.39
C TYR A 242 -2.37 14.76 -6.76
N SER A 243 -2.27 15.64 -5.78
CA SER A 243 -1.71 16.98 -5.97
C SER A 243 -0.29 17.06 -5.43
N PRO A 244 0.66 17.62 -6.19
CA PRO A 244 2.03 17.78 -5.72
C PRO A 244 2.14 18.86 -4.65
N ASP A 245 3.28 18.86 -3.95
CA ASP A 245 3.64 19.95 -3.04
C ASP A 245 3.86 21.24 -3.86
N PRO A 246 3.16 22.35 -3.55
CA PRO A 246 3.37 23.63 -4.22
C PRO A 246 4.82 24.11 -4.19
N ASP A 247 5.56 23.80 -3.12
CA ASP A 247 6.96 24.23 -2.97
C ASP A 247 7.93 23.35 -3.78
N ASN A 248 7.51 22.16 -4.18
CA ASN A 248 8.35 21.22 -4.92
C ASN A 248 7.54 20.34 -5.91
N PRO A 249 7.01 20.95 -6.99
CA PRO A 249 6.00 20.32 -7.83
C PRO A 249 6.50 19.15 -8.68
N HIS A 250 7.82 19.06 -8.89
CA HIS A 250 8.45 18.06 -9.76
C HIS A 250 9.04 16.88 -8.99
N HIS A 251 9.04 16.93 -7.65
CA HIS A 251 9.66 15.90 -6.82
C HIS A 251 8.70 14.73 -6.59
N VAL A 252 9.13 13.53 -7.01
CA VAL A 252 8.34 12.31 -6.85
C VAL A 252 9.10 11.34 -5.93
N THR A 253 8.47 11.04 -4.80
CA THR A 253 9.01 10.15 -3.77
C THR A 253 8.17 8.87 -3.66
N LEU A 254 8.84 7.71 -3.72
CA LEU A 254 8.28 6.44 -3.28
C LEU A 254 8.87 6.05 -1.93
N SER A 255 8.06 6.10 -0.87
CA SER A 255 8.48 5.79 0.49
C SER A 255 7.58 4.77 1.16
N TYR A 256 8.16 3.69 1.67
CA TYR A 256 7.43 2.63 2.37
C TYR A 256 8.29 2.00 3.46
N ARG A 257 7.64 1.23 4.33
CA ARG A 257 8.31 0.45 5.36
C ARG A 257 8.00 -1.02 5.18
N VAL A 258 9.04 -1.84 5.22
CA VAL A 258 8.91 -3.30 5.27
C VAL A 258 9.32 -3.75 6.67
N CYS A 259 8.45 -4.40 7.40
CA CYS A 259 8.72 -4.88 8.75
C CYS A 259 8.62 -6.40 8.80
N VAL A 260 9.60 -7.03 9.44
CA VAL A 260 9.70 -8.48 9.63
C VAL A 260 9.60 -8.77 11.12
N GLY A 261 8.66 -9.64 11.49
CA GLY A 261 8.52 -10.14 12.86
C GLY A 261 9.04 -11.56 13.02
N LEU A 262 9.16 -12.02 14.27
CA LEU A 262 9.40 -13.43 14.59
C LEU A 262 8.26 -14.34 14.10
N ASP A 263 7.03 -13.85 14.17
CA ASP A 263 5.82 -14.52 13.71
C ASP A 263 4.76 -13.51 13.26
N ILE A 264 3.71 -13.99 12.58
CA ILE A 264 2.62 -13.18 12.01
C ILE A 264 1.89 -12.36 13.10
N THR A 265 1.71 -12.95 14.29
CA THR A 265 1.01 -12.30 15.40
C THR A 265 1.83 -11.14 15.95
N ALA A 266 3.14 -11.33 16.13
CA ALA A 266 4.06 -10.32 16.62
C ALA A 266 4.11 -9.11 15.67
N ILE A 267 4.28 -9.35 14.37
CA ILE A 267 4.31 -8.27 13.37
C ILE A 267 2.96 -7.56 13.26
N HIS A 268 1.85 -8.30 13.17
CA HIS A 268 0.53 -7.70 13.02
C HIS A 268 0.15 -6.87 14.25
N LYS A 269 0.39 -7.37 15.47
CA LYS A 269 0.16 -6.60 16.70
C LYS A 269 0.99 -5.32 16.76
N TYR A 270 2.24 -5.35 16.30
CA TYR A 270 3.09 -4.16 16.22
C TYR A 270 2.54 -3.14 15.22
N MET A 271 2.24 -3.59 13.99
CA MET A 271 1.73 -2.72 12.92
C MET A 271 0.40 -2.07 13.31
N VAL A 272 -0.55 -2.85 13.84
CA VAL A 272 -1.86 -2.35 14.30
C VAL A 272 -1.70 -1.30 15.39
N ARG A 273 -0.87 -1.55 16.42
CA ARG A 273 -0.66 -0.58 17.51
C ARG A 273 0.02 0.70 17.05
N ARG A 274 0.89 0.61 16.04
CA ARG A 274 1.70 1.74 15.57
C ARG A 274 0.97 2.64 14.59
N TYR A 275 0.08 2.07 13.77
CA TYR A 275 -0.55 2.76 12.65
C TYR A 275 -2.07 2.87 12.73
N PHE A 276 -2.76 1.98 13.46
CA PHE A 276 -4.21 1.99 13.52
C PHE A 276 -4.69 2.48 14.89
N LYS A 277 -5.58 3.47 14.86
CA LYS A 277 -6.29 3.95 16.05
C LYS A 277 -7.39 2.93 16.39
N LYS A 278 -7.56 2.59 17.66
CA LYS A 278 -8.60 1.63 18.09
C LYS A 278 -9.87 2.35 18.54
N PRO A 279 -11.06 1.77 18.30
CA PRO A 279 -12.30 2.28 18.87
C PRO A 279 -12.39 1.95 20.37
N ASN A 280 -13.06 2.81 21.14
CA ASN A 280 -13.23 2.69 22.60
C ASN A 280 -14.66 2.35 23.03
N LYS A 281 -15.57 2.11 22.08
CA LYS A 281 -16.98 1.79 22.34
C LYS A 281 -17.46 0.69 21.40
N VAL A 282 -18.49 -0.03 21.83
CA VAL A 282 -19.16 -1.07 21.05
C VAL A 282 -20.62 -0.65 20.91
N PRO A 283 -21.06 -0.31 19.72
CA PRO A 283 -22.44 0.10 19.51
C PRO A 283 -23.30 -1.01 18.88
N SER A 284 -24.60 -0.76 18.70
CA SER A 284 -25.58 -1.68 18.10
C SER A 284 -25.89 -1.34 16.64
N GLU A 285 -26.51 -2.27 15.92
CA GLU A 285 -26.62 -2.33 14.45
C GLU A 285 -28.07 -2.14 13.94
N ALA A 286 -28.31 -1.40 12.82
CA ALA A 286 -29.44 -1.52 11.85
C ALA A 286 -29.57 -0.33 10.84
N LEU A 287 -30.43 -0.44 9.80
CA LEU A 287 -30.38 0.26 8.48
C LEU A 287 -31.73 0.31 7.67
N TYR A 288 -32.00 1.35 6.82
CA TYR A 288 -32.54 1.42 5.38
C TYR A 288 -33.35 2.70 4.96
N ASP A 289 -33.67 2.84 3.65
CA ASP A 289 -33.49 3.99 2.71
C ASP A 289 -34.71 4.93 2.40
N ARG A 290 -34.39 6.16 1.93
CA ARG A 290 -35.18 7.31 1.39
C ARG A 290 -36.39 7.83 2.19
N TYR A 291 -36.10 8.40 3.35
CA TYR A 291 -37.09 9.08 4.19
C TYR A 291 -37.34 10.56 3.85
N THR A 292 -36.48 11.20 3.04
CA THR A 292 -36.53 12.64 2.77
C THR A 292 -37.29 12.97 1.48
N SER A 293 -37.76 14.23 1.37
CA SER A 293 -38.48 14.74 0.19
C SER A 293 -37.56 14.90 -1.04
N GLY A 294 -36.28 15.22 -0.80
CA GLY A 294 -35.22 15.31 -1.80
C GLY A 294 -33.90 14.76 -1.26
N TYR A 295 -33.00 14.38 -2.16
CA TYR A 295 -31.67 13.90 -1.77
C TYR A 295 -30.76 15.06 -1.37
N GLY A 296 -30.18 14.95 -0.18
CA GLY A 296 -29.40 16.01 0.46
C GLY A 296 -30.20 16.90 1.39
N GLU A 297 -31.48 16.58 1.63
CA GLU A 297 -32.29 17.24 2.65
C GLU A 297 -32.16 16.54 4.01
N PHE A 298 -32.45 17.27 5.08
CA PHE A 298 -32.35 16.78 6.45
C PHE A 298 -33.70 16.86 7.18
N GLU A 299 -34.76 16.40 6.52
CA GLU A 299 -36.12 16.39 7.04
C GLU A 299 -36.93 15.24 6.43
N LEU A 300 -37.82 14.62 7.21
CA LEU A 300 -38.69 13.55 6.71
C LEU A 300 -39.72 14.12 5.72
N ASP A 301 -39.96 13.40 4.63
CA ASP A 301 -40.99 13.73 3.65
C ASP A 301 -42.37 13.68 4.33
N PRO A 302 -43.08 14.81 4.48
CA PRO A 302 -44.37 14.84 5.17
C PRO A 302 -45.48 14.15 4.39
N ILE A 303 -45.31 13.91 3.09
CA ILE A 303 -46.28 13.16 2.27
C ILE A 303 -46.13 11.66 2.57
N LYS A 304 -44.89 11.17 2.67
CA LYS A 304 -44.61 9.76 2.99
C LYS A 304 -44.77 9.45 4.47
N PHE A 305 -44.42 10.42 5.34
CA PHE A 305 -44.44 10.28 6.79
C PHE A 305 -45.25 11.42 7.46
N PRO A 306 -46.58 11.45 7.27
CA PRO A 306 -47.43 12.55 7.78
C PRO A 306 -47.36 12.77 9.28
N ASN A 307 -47.05 11.73 10.07
CA ASN A 307 -46.84 11.81 11.51
C ASN A 307 -45.58 11.03 11.93
N ALA A 308 -44.44 11.45 11.38
CA ALA A 308 -43.13 10.88 11.70
C ALA A 308 -42.87 10.81 13.22
N SER A 309 -43.17 11.85 13.98
CA SER A 309 -42.87 11.86 15.43
C SER A 309 -43.62 10.77 16.19
N ALA A 310 -44.91 10.56 15.92
CA ALA A 310 -45.67 9.47 16.54
C ALA A 310 -45.15 8.09 16.10
N MET A 311 -44.75 7.94 14.83
CA MET A 311 -44.18 6.71 14.31
C MET A 311 -42.86 6.34 15.03
N PHE A 312 -41.93 7.29 15.17
CA PHE A 312 -40.67 7.08 15.88
C PHE A 312 -40.89 6.85 17.38
N GLN A 313 -41.88 7.52 17.98
CA GLN A 313 -42.26 7.25 19.37
C GLN A 313 -42.76 5.81 19.52
N LYS A 314 -43.67 5.36 18.65
CA LYS A 314 -44.21 4.01 18.68
C LYS A 314 -43.13 2.94 18.52
N LEU A 315 -42.22 3.12 17.57
CA LEU A 315 -41.06 2.22 17.38
C LEU A 315 -40.20 2.13 18.64
N ARG A 316 -40.00 3.25 19.33
CA ARG A 316 -39.22 3.30 20.56
C ARG A 316 -39.94 2.60 21.72
N GLU A 317 -41.25 2.79 21.85
CA GLU A 317 -42.09 2.07 22.82
C GLU A 317 -42.05 0.55 22.58
N ASP A 318 -41.95 0.13 21.32
CA ASP A 318 -41.82 -1.27 20.92
C ASP A 318 -40.38 -1.81 21.07
N GLY A 319 -39.44 -0.97 21.55
CA GLY A 319 -38.06 -1.35 21.87
C GLY A 319 -37.06 -1.21 20.71
N PHE A 320 -37.46 -0.59 19.60
CA PHE A 320 -36.60 -0.39 18.44
C PHE A 320 -35.81 0.93 18.54
N GLN A 321 -34.56 0.88 18.09
CA GLN A 321 -33.72 2.05 17.83
C GLN A 321 -33.69 2.26 16.33
N VAL A 322 -33.98 3.49 15.91
CA VAL A 322 -34.05 3.84 14.50
C VAL A 322 -32.78 4.59 14.12
N THR A 323 -32.14 4.15 13.04
CA THR A 323 -31.05 4.86 12.38
C THR A 323 -31.52 5.35 11.01
N LEU A 324 -30.92 6.43 10.52
CA LEU A 324 -31.29 7.03 9.24
C LEU A 324 -30.10 7.03 8.26
N LEU A 325 -30.38 6.81 6.98
CA LEU A 325 -29.37 6.94 5.93
C LEU A 325 -28.98 8.42 5.74
N THR A 326 -27.71 8.68 5.48
CA THR A 326 -27.21 9.98 5.07
C THR A 326 -26.05 9.81 4.08
N HIS A 327 -25.79 10.82 3.25
CA HIS A 327 -24.79 10.77 2.19
C HIS A 327 -24.24 12.19 1.92
N PRO A 328 -23.01 12.34 1.38
CA PRO A 328 -22.32 13.63 1.29
C PRO A 328 -22.77 14.49 0.09
N PHE A 329 -23.96 14.26 -0.44
CA PHE A 329 -24.44 14.88 -1.69
C PHE A 329 -25.66 15.76 -1.43
N ALA A 330 -25.72 16.92 -2.08
CA ALA A 330 -26.92 17.74 -2.19
C ALA A 330 -27.30 17.88 -3.67
N ASN A 331 -28.43 17.30 -4.08
CA ASN A 331 -28.87 17.38 -5.46
C ASN A 331 -29.13 18.85 -5.86
N TYR A 332 -28.84 19.23 -7.10
CA TYR A 332 -28.93 20.63 -7.55
C TYR A 332 -30.32 21.26 -7.41
N ASN A 333 -31.37 20.43 -7.29
CA ASN A 333 -32.76 20.84 -7.11
C ASN A 333 -33.23 20.82 -5.65
N SER A 334 -32.34 20.55 -4.69
CA SER A 334 -32.64 20.58 -3.25
C SER A 334 -32.51 22.01 -2.69
N VAL A 335 -33.25 22.31 -1.63
CA VAL A 335 -33.13 23.55 -0.85
C VAL A 335 -31.73 23.64 -0.25
N SER A 336 -31.24 22.52 0.28
CA SER A 336 -29.89 22.40 0.85
C SER A 336 -28.78 22.74 -0.14
N PHE A 337 -28.98 22.48 -1.45
CA PHE A 337 -28.04 22.93 -2.48
C PHE A 337 -27.96 24.45 -2.57
N GLY A 338 -29.08 25.16 -2.56
CA GLY A 338 -29.08 26.63 -2.55
C GLY A 338 -28.25 27.20 -1.40
N VAL A 339 -28.44 26.67 -0.19
CA VAL A 339 -27.68 27.07 1.01
C VAL A 339 -26.19 26.80 0.84
N GLY A 340 -25.81 25.61 0.34
CA GLY A 340 -24.42 25.26 0.13
C GLY A 340 -23.71 26.12 -0.91
N ILE A 341 -24.44 26.67 -1.89
CA ILE A 341 -23.91 27.65 -2.86
C ILE A 341 -23.70 29.01 -2.20
N GLU A 342 -24.74 29.52 -1.54
CA GLU A 342 -24.69 30.84 -0.88
C GLU A 342 -23.57 30.94 0.15
N GLN A 343 -23.31 29.84 0.86
CA GLN A 343 -22.29 29.76 1.92
C GLN A 343 -20.95 29.16 1.45
N GLY A 344 -20.82 28.74 0.19
CA GLY A 344 -19.56 28.19 -0.33
C GLY A 344 -19.10 26.89 0.34
N LEU A 345 -20.05 25.99 0.65
CA LEU A 345 -19.83 24.78 1.46
C LEU A 345 -19.47 23.52 0.65
N PHE A 346 -19.52 23.61 -0.68
CA PHE A 346 -19.24 22.48 -1.57
C PHE A 346 -17.78 22.43 -2.01
N VAL A 347 -17.33 21.24 -2.41
CA VAL A 347 -16.12 21.10 -3.23
C VAL A 347 -16.32 21.90 -4.52
N ARG A 348 -15.28 22.61 -4.96
CA ARG A 348 -15.35 23.60 -6.04
C ARG A 348 -14.64 23.15 -7.30
N VAL A 349 -15.02 23.75 -8.42
CA VAL A 349 -14.22 23.72 -9.65
C VAL A 349 -12.94 24.53 -9.39
N PRO A 350 -11.74 24.03 -9.75
CA PRO A 350 -10.48 24.72 -9.52
C PRO A 350 -10.49 26.17 -10.02
N GLY A 351 -9.97 27.09 -9.21
CA GLY A 351 -9.90 28.52 -9.54
C GLY A 351 -11.24 29.25 -9.55
N SER A 352 -12.32 28.63 -9.08
CA SER A 352 -13.65 29.25 -9.03
C SER A 352 -14.31 29.11 -7.64
N GLN A 353 -15.39 29.85 -7.43
CA GLN A 353 -16.30 29.65 -6.29
C GLN A 353 -17.48 28.73 -6.61
N LEU A 354 -17.55 28.22 -7.85
CA LEU A 354 -18.64 27.38 -8.29
C LEU A 354 -18.48 25.96 -7.75
N PRO A 355 -19.59 25.29 -7.37
CA PRO A 355 -19.55 23.90 -6.94
C PRO A 355 -19.04 23.01 -8.09
N ALA A 356 -18.22 22.03 -7.75
CA ALA A 356 -17.95 20.90 -8.62
C ALA A 356 -19.17 19.97 -8.58
N LEU A 357 -19.92 19.92 -9.70
CA LEU A 357 -21.06 19.01 -9.83
C LEU A 357 -20.59 17.60 -10.17
N VAL A 358 -21.16 16.62 -9.47
CA VAL A 358 -20.83 15.20 -9.61
C VAL A 358 -22.08 14.40 -9.94
N ARG A 359 -21.91 13.32 -10.70
CA ARG A 359 -22.96 12.32 -10.94
C ARG A 359 -22.82 11.22 -9.90
N TRP A 360 -23.92 10.89 -9.25
CA TRP A 360 -24.04 9.75 -8.33
C TRP A 360 -25.31 8.96 -8.69
N TRP A 361 -25.56 7.84 -8.01
CA TRP A 361 -26.63 6.90 -8.40
C TRP A 361 -28.05 7.50 -8.33
N ASN A 362 -28.23 8.63 -7.66
CA ASN A 362 -29.52 9.33 -7.47
C ASN A 362 -29.57 10.75 -8.10
N GLY A 363 -28.65 11.06 -9.04
CA GLY A 363 -28.73 12.26 -9.86
C GLY A 363 -27.42 13.05 -9.98
N ILE A 364 -27.54 14.36 -10.12
CA ILE A 364 -26.43 15.32 -10.17
C ILE A 364 -26.48 16.16 -8.90
N ALA A 365 -25.34 16.33 -8.24
CA ALA A 365 -25.25 16.96 -6.94
C ALA A 365 -23.98 17.79 -6.77
N GLY A 366 -24.01 18.74 -5.83
CA GLY A 366 -22.82 19.23 -5.17
C GLY A 366 -22.40 18.24 -4.07
N ILE A 367 -21.11 18.18 -3.77
CA ILE A 367 -20.56 17.33 -2.71
C ILE A 367 -20.02 18.21 -1.58
N TRP A 368 -20.46 17.96 -0.35
CA TRP A 368 -20.08 18.76 0.83
C TRP A 368 -18.57 18.70 1.05
N ASP A 369 -17.93 19.85 1.26
CA ASP A 369 -16.50 19.93 1.50
C ASP A 369 -16.18 19.77 2.98
N PHE A 370 -16.00 18.53 3.44
CA PHE A 370 -15.65 18.27 4.84
C PHE A 370 -14.24 18.74 5.24
N THR A 371 -13.45 19.35 4.34
CA THR A 371 -12.25 20.10 4.73
C THR A 371 -12.60 21.49 5.26
N ASN A 372 -13.73 22.07 4.83
CA ASN A 372 -14.28 23.32 5.34
C ASN A 372 -14.92 23.10 6.72
N PRO A 373 -14.46 23.78 7.80
CA PRO A 373 -15.11 23.69 9.11
C PRO A 373 -16.59 24.10 9.08
N GLU A 374 -16.97 25.11 8.31
CA GLU A 374 -18.36 25.58 8.23
C GLU A 374 -19.28 24.53 7.61
N ALA A 375 -18.80 23.80 6.59
CA ALA A 375 -19.56 22.72 5.98
C ALA A 375 -19.75 21.55 6.97
N ARG A 376 -18.73 21.24 7.78
CA ARG A 376 -18.84 20.22 8.83
C ARG A 376 -19.85 20.62 9.90
N ASP A 377 -19.78 21.87 10.37
CA ASP A 377 -20.66 22.39 11.41
C ASP A 377 -22.12 22.46 10.92
N TRP A 378 -22.33 22.90 9.68
CA TRP A 378 -23.65 22.90 9.05
C TRP A 378 -24.23 21.49 8.93
N TYR A 379 -23.44 20.52 8.46
CA TYR A 379 -23.89 19.14 8.30
C TYR A 379 -24.18 18.46 9.66
N ASP A 380 -23.28 18.63 10.64
CA ASP A 380 -23.45 18.11 12.00
C ASP A 380 -24.70 18.71 12.69
N LEU A 381 -24.94 20.01 12.55
CA LEU A 381 -26.12 20.68 13.11
C LEU A 381 -27.43 20.12 12.53
N ASN A 382 -27.49 19.90 11.23
CA ASN A 382 -28.66 19.32 10.58
C ASN A 382 -28.93 17.89 11.05
N LEU A 383 -27.89 17.05 11.15
CA LEU A 383 -28.01 15.70 11.70
C LEU A 383 -28.45 15.71 13.17
N ARG A 384 -27.89 16.60 14.01
CA ARG A 384 -28.33 16.75 15.41
C ARG A 384 -29.79 17.20 15.51
N THR A 385 -30.23 18.07 14.61
CA THR A 385 -31.62 18.53 14.57
C THR A 385 -32.56 17.38 14.27
N LEU A 386 -32.27 16.56 13.25
CA LEU A 386 -33.00 15.33 12.97
C LEU A 386 -33.01 14.38 14.17
N LYS A 387 -31.84 14.18 14.79
CA LYS A 387 -31.66 13.32 15.95
C LYS A 387 -32.56 13.76 17.10
N ASN A 388 -32.54 15.05 17.44
CA ASN A 388 -33.30 15.60 18.55
C ASN A 388 -34.82 15.61 18.27
N LYS A 389 -35.21 15.91 17.03
CA LYS A 389 -36.62 16.04 16.63
C LYS A 389 -37.36 14.70 16.65
N TYR A 390 -36.74 13.63 16.14
CA TYR A 390 -37.38 12.32 16.02
C TYR A 390 -36.86 11.28 17.04
N GLY A 391 -35.80 11.60 17.77
CA GLY A 391 -35.10 10.67 18.65
C GLY A 391 -34.43 9.52 17.89
N VAL A 392 -33.81 9.85 16.75
CA VAL A 392 -32.98 8.92 15.98
C VAL A 392 -31.79 8.48 16.85
N ALA A 393 -31.40 7.21 16.76
CA ALA A 393 -30.25 6.70 17.50
C ALA A 393 -28.92 7.14 16.87
N SER A 394 -28.77 6.93 15.55
CA SER A 394 -27.60 7.37 14.77
C SER A 394 -27.88 7.33 13.27
N PHE A 395 -26.83 7.38 12.45
CA PHE A 395 -26.92 7.45 11.00
C PHE A 395 -26.06 6.37 10.34
N LYS A 396 -26.54 5.89 9.20
CA LYS A 396 -25.69 5.20 8.23
C LYS A 396 -25.18 6.22 7.22
N PHE A 397 -23.86 6.32 7.14
CA PHE A 397 -23.15 7.19 6.21
C PHE A 397 -22.79 6.38 4.97
N ASP A 398 -23.60 6.56 3.93
CA ASP A 398 -23.36 5.97 2.61
C ASP A 398 -22.43 6.85 1.78
N ALA A 399 -21.91 6.27 0.70
CA ALA A 399 -20.87 6.86 -0.15
C ALA A 399 -19.61 7.30 0.63
N GLY A 400 -19.02 8.42 0.23
CA GLY A 400 -17.81 9.00 0.82
C GLY A 400 -16.51 8.59 0.13
N GLU A 401 -16.60 7.80 -0.93
CA GLU A 401 -15.47 7.38 -1.75
C GLU A 401 -14.92 8.54 -2.58
N THR A 402 -13.60 8.53 -2.77
CA THR A 402 -12.88 9.54 -3.55
C THR A 402 -13.27 9.52 -5.02
N SER A 403 -13.70 8.37 -5.55
CA SER A 403 -14.14 8.23 -6.95
C SER A 403 -15.34 9.11 -7.33
N TYR A 404 -16.08 9.65 -6.36
CA TYR A 404 -17.15 10.61 -6.64
C TYR A 404 -16.64 12.02 -6.91
N LEU A 405 -15.42 12.35 -6.48
CA LEU A 405 -14.81 13.64 -6.81
C LEU A 405 -14.48 13.70 -8.31
N PRO A 406 -14.65 14.86 -8.96
CA PRO A 406 -14.16 15.05 -10.31
C PRO A 406 -12.63 14.90 -10.36
N GLN A 407 -12.08 14.64 -11.55
CA GLN A 407 -10.64 14.50 -11.73
C GLN A 407 -9.86 15.74 -11.28
N GLN A 408 -10.42 16.93 -11.53
CA GLN A 408 -9.90 18.20 -11.04
C GLN A 408 -10.92 18.83 -10.10
N PHE A 409 -10.48 19.16 -8.89
CA PHE A 409 -11.33 19.72 -7.86
C PHE A 409 -10.51 20.63 -6.94
N SER A 410 -11.21 21.48 -6.19
CA SER A 410 -10.61 22.32 -5.15
C SER A 410 -11.44 22.25 -3.88
N THR A 411 -10.77 22.03 -2.76
CA THR A 411 -11.31 22.02 -1.40
C THR A 411 -10.83 23.24 -0.62
N PHE A 412 -11.46 23.54 0.51
CA PHE A 412 -11.10 24.61 1.43
C PHE A 412 -9.68 24.42 1.99
N VAL A 413 -9.36 23.21 2.45
CA VAL A 413 -7.97 22.78 2.68
C VAL A 413 -7.55 21.87 1.52
N PRO A 414 -6.51 22.22 0.75
CA PRO A 414 -6.03 21.38 -0.35
C PRO A 414 -5.68 19.96 0.11
N LEU A 415 -6.03 18.98 -0.72
CA LEU A 415 -5.77 17.56 -0.46
C LEU A 415 -4.63 17.07 -1.35
N GLN A 416 -3.49 16.72 -0.75
CA GLN A 416 -2.39 16.06 -1.46
C GLN A 416 -2.75 14.61 -1.81
N ASP A 417 -3.21 13.85 -0.82
CA ASP A 417 -3.85 12.54 -1.00
C ASP A 417 -5.37 12.72 -1.06
N PRO A 418 -6.02 12.48 -2.21
CA PRO A 418 -7.45 12.67 -2.37
C PRO A 418 -8.27 11.69 -1.50
N SER A 419 -7.70 10.55 -1.08
CA SER A 419 -8.33 9.63 -0.11
C SER A 419 -8.55 10.26 1.27
N THR A 420 -7.88 11.39 1.55
CA THR A 420 -8.15 12.22 2.73
C THR A 420 -9.59 12.75 2.72
N PHE A 421 -10.23 12.90 1.56
CA PHE A 421 -11.66 13.25 1.48
C PHE A 421 -12.53 12.21 2.22
N THR A 422 -12.34 10.92 1.92
CA THR A 422 -13.04 9.84 2.63
C THR A 422 -12.77 9.92 4.13
N ARG A 423 -11.51 10.15 4.53
CA ARG A 423 -11.17 10.32 5.94
C ARG A 423 -11.94 11.49 6.58
N ARG A 424 -12.03 12.65 5.94
CA ARG A 424 -12.78 13.81 6.49
C ARG A 424 -14.28 13.52 6.60
N TYR A 425 -14.85 12.80 5.64
CA TYR A 425 -16.24 12.33 5.75
C TYR A 425 -16.43 11.38 6.94
N THR A 426 -15.51 10.43 7.13
CA THR A 426 -15.57 9.54 8.30
C THR A 426 -15.41 10.29 9.63
N GLU A 427 -14.53 11.29 9.69
CA GLU A 427 -14.34 12.13 10.87
C GLU A 427 -15.60 12.94 11.23
N MET A 428 -16.40 13.35 10.25
CA MET A 428 -17.70 14.00 10.48
C MET A 428 -18.69 13.07 11.19
N ALA A 429 -18.61 11.76 10.99
CA ALA A 429 -19.50 10.79 11.66
C ALA A 429 -19.14 10.52 13.14
N ILE A 430 -17.97 10.96 13.63
CA ILE A 430 -17.47 10.68 14.99
C ILE A 430 -18.47 11.06 16.10
N PRO A 431 -19.19 12.21 16.05
CA PRO A 431 -20.16 12.55 17.08
C PRO A 431 -21.36 11.59 17.15
N PHE A 432 -21.55 10.76 16.14
CA PHE A 432 -22.64 9.79 16.02
C PHE A 432 -22.17 8.34 16.19
N ASN A 433 -20.90 8.13 16.56
CA ASN A 433 -20.22 6.82 16.61
C ASN A 433 -20.85 5.78 17.56
N ASP A 434 -21.81 6.17 18.40
CA ASP A 434 -22.55 5.27 19.27
C ASP A 434 -23.51 4.33 18.52
N CYS A 435 -23.75 4.51 17.21
CA CYS A 435 -24.43 3.57 16.29
C CYS A 435 -24.12 3.91 14.81
N ALA A 436 -23.04 4.65 14.53
CA ALA A 436 -22.73 5.06 13.17
C ALA A 436 -22.17 3.90 12.36
N GLU A 437 -22.71 3.73 11.16
CA GLU A 437 -22.23 2.77 10.17
C GLU A 437 -21.67 3.54 8.96
N LEU A 438 -20.50 3.15 8.46
CA LEU A 438 -19.89 3.76 7.28
C LEU A 438 -19.57 2.75 6.19
N ARG A 439 -19.82 3.12 4.93
CA ARG A 439 -19.46 2.30 3.76
C ARG A 439 -18.00 2.46 3.34
N SER A 440 -17.43 3.65 3.51
CA SER A 440 -16.09 3.99 3.04
C SER A 440 -15.15 4.32 4.20
N GLY A 441 -13.88 3.96 4.05
CA GLY A 441 -12.88 4.08 5.10
C GLY A 441 -11.44 4.16 4.58
N TYR A 442 -10.75 5.23 5.00
CA TYR A 442 -9.30 5.42 4.81
C TYR A 442 -8.72 6.08 6.06
N GLN A 443 -7.78 5.41 6.73
CA GLN A 443 -7.20 5.82 8.01
C GLN A 443 -8.24 6.13 9.11
N SER A 444 -9.33 5.37 9.13
CA SER A 444 -10.55 5.68 9.90
C SER A 444 -10.91 4.58 10.91
N GLN A 445 -9.92 3.78 11.33
CA GLN A 445 -10.09 2.64 12.26
C GLN A 445 -10.58 3.05 13.66
N ASN A 446 -10.58 4.35 13.98
CA ASN A 446 -11.13 4.90 15.22
C ASN A 446 -12.66 4.85 15.29
N ILE A 447 -13.34 4.53 14.20
CA ILE A 447 -14.79 4.39 14.13
C ILE A 447 -15.22 2.93 14.32
N CYS A 448 -16.42 2.72 14.86
CA CYS A 448 -16.86 1.40 15.27
C CYS A 448 -17.26 0.52 14.08
N PHE A 449 -18.31 0.88 13.32
CA PHE A 449 -18.85 0.02 12.27
C PHE A 449 -18.49 0.46 10.87
N PHE A 450 -17.97 -0.50 10.12
CA PHE A 450 -17.83 -0.38 8.69
C PHE A 450 -18.66 -1.47 8.01
N ARG A 451 -19.42 -1.08 7.00
CA ARG A 451 -20.15 -2.01 6.14
C ARG A 451 -19.30 -2.26 4.90
N ILE A 452 -19.23 -3.52 4.50
CA ILE A 452 -18.64 -3.87 3.19
C ILE A 452 -19.53 -3.33 2.07
N ILE A 453 -18.98 -3.16 0.86
CA ILE A 453 -19.80 -2.73 -0.27
C ILE A 453 -20.96 -3.71 -0.51
N ASP A 454 -22.08 -3.17 -1.01
CA ASP A 454 -23.29 -3.94 -1.30
C ASP A 454 -22.94 -5.19 -2.12
N ARG A 455 -23.48 -6.35 -1.71
CA ARG A 455 -23.24 -7.62 -2.40
C ARG A 455 -24.34 -7.90 -3.40
N GLU A 456 -23.99 -8.60 -4.46
CA GLU A 456 -24.99 -9.12 -5.40
C GLU A 456 -25.55 -10.44 -4.89
N SER A 457 -26.77 -10.79 -5.32
CA SER A 457 -27.44 -12.07 -5.04
C SER A 457 -26.82 -13.24 -5.81
N LEU A 458 -25.49 -13.31 -5.87
CA LEU A 458 -24.70 -14.32 -6.58
C LEU A 458 -23.92 -15.19 -5.61
N TRP A 459 -23.59 -16.42 -6.00
CA TRP A 459 -22.75 -17.32 -5.18
C TRP A 459 -21.24 -17.11 -5.38
N GLY A 460 -20.82 -16.31 -6.36
CA GLY A 460 -19.42 -16.17 -6.78
C GLY A 460 -18.54 -15.34 -5.84
N TYR A 461 -17.26 -15.25 -6.18
CA TYR A 461 -16.31 -14.32 -5.54
C TYR A 461 -16.42 -12.88 -6.05
N THR A 462 -17.22 -12.70 -7.11
CA THR A 462 -17.47 -11.42 -7.77
C THR A 462 -18.67 -10.77 -7.10
N LEU A 463 -18.43 -9.95 -6.08
CA LEU A 463 -19.44 -9.37 -5.18
C LEU A 463 -20.53 -10.33 -4.64
N GLY A 464 -20.37 -11.64 -4.81
CA GLY A 464 -21.33 -12.65 -4.35
C GLY A 464 -21.01 -13.18 -2.96
N LEU A 465 -21.77 -14.18 -2.51
CA LEU A 465 -21.68 -14.75 -1.17
C LEU A 465 -20.28 -15.27 -0.83
N LYS A 466 -19.57 -15.90 -1.78
CA LYS A 466 -18.19 -16.39 -1.55
C LYS A 466 -17.19 -15.26 -1.30
N SER A 467 -17.53 -14.01 -1.67
CA SER A 467 -16.67 -12.85 -1.43
C SER A 467 -16.78 -12.26 -0.02
N ILE A 468 -17.85 -12.56 0.74
CA ILE A 468 -18.11 -11.94 2.05
C ILE A 468 -16.99 -12.21 3.04
N ILE A 469 -16.70 -13.50 3.32
CA ILE A 469 -15.66 -13.88 4.29
C ILE A 469 -14.28 -13.35 3.85
N PRO A 470 -13.83 -13.51 2.59
CA PRO A 470 -12.60 -12.90 2.11
C PRO A 470 -12.53 -11.39 2.33
N THR A 471 -13.63 -10.66 2.08
CA THR A 471 -13.66 -9.20 2.22
C THR A 471 -13.57 -8.78 3.68
N VAL A 472 -14.38 -9.41 4.54
CA VAL A 472 -14.37 -9.18 5.98
C VAL A 472 -12.97 -9.42 6.57
N LEU A 473 -12.34 -10.56 6.23
CA LEU A 473 -10.98 -10.88 6.70
C LEU A 473 -9.95 -9.86 6.21
N THR A 474 -10.10 -9.39 4.97
CA THR A 474 -9.25 -8.33 4.41
C THR A 474 -9.36 -7.07 5.24
N ILE A 475 -10.56 -6.56 5.42
CA ILE A 475 -10.83 -5.32 6.12
C ILE A 475 -10.41 -5.42 7.61
N ILE A 476 -10.57 -6.58 8.25
CA ILE A 476 -10.08 -6.83 9.62
C ILE A 476 -8.55 -6.69 9.71
N ILE A 477 -7.79 -7.24 8.76
CA ILE A 477 -6.33 -7.08 8.74
C ILE A 477 -5.90 -5.63 8.49
N LEU A 478 -6.75 -4.84 7.83
CA LEU A 478 -6.56 -3.39 7.66
C LEU A 478 -6.90 -2.59 8.94
N GLY A 479 -7.29 -3.27 10.03
CA GLY A 479 -7.46 -2.69 11.35
C GLY A 479 -8.89 -2.30 11.72
N TYR A 480 -9.86 -2.51 10.83
CA TYR A 480 -11.28 -2.23 11.05
C TYR A 480 -11.94 -3.42 11.78
N GLN A 481 -12.50 -3.18 12.96
CA GLN A 481 -12.77 -4.27 13.92
C GLN A 481 -14.19 -4.82 13.89
N PHE A 482 -15.18 -3.99 13.53
CA PHE A 482 -16.58 -4.40 13.48
C PHE A 482 -17.11 -4.20 12.07
N ILE A 483 -17.20 -5.32 11.34
CA ILE A 483 -17.59 -5.32 9.95
C ILE A 483 -18.98 -5.89 9.80
N LEU A 484 -19.85 -5.09 9.17
CA LEU A 484 -21.21 -5.48 8.83
C LEU A 484 -21.21 -6.02 7.40
N PRO A 485 -21.49 -7.31 7.20
CA PRO A 485 -21.73 -7.84 5.87
C PRO A 485 -23.10 -7.34 5.40
N ASP A 486 -23.17 -6.60 4.30
CA ASP A 486 -24.48 -6.35 3.69
C ASP A 486 -25.02 -7.69 3.17
N MET A 487 -26.06 -8.21 3.82
CA MET A 487 -26.70 -9.49 3.46
C MET A 487 -27.97 -9.28 2.62
N SER A 488 -28.31 -8.05 2.31
CA SER A 488 -29.42 -7.70 1.41
C SER A 488 -28.84 -7.44 0.03
N GLY A 489 -28.77 -8.49 -0.79
CA GLY A 489 -28.61 -8.28 -2.23
C GLY A 489 -29.72 -7.35 -2.71
N TYR A 490 -29.36 -6.28 -3.43
CA TYR A 490 -30.29 -5.24 -3.90
C TYR A 490 -31.35 -5.75 -4.91
N GLU A 491 -31.37 -7.03 -5.22
CA GLU A 491 -32.32 -7.65 -6.14
C GLU A 491 -33.19 -8.68 -5.39
N VAL A 492 -34.34 -8.21 -4.89
CA VAL A 492 -35.44 -9.09 -4.48
C VAL A 492 -36.17 -9.54 -5.75
N THR A 493 -35.55 -10.45 -6.51
CA THR A 493 -36.30 -11.25 -7.49
C THR A 493 -36.88 -12.46 -6.77
N ASN A 494 -38.19 -12.62 -6.92
CA ASN A 494 -38.98 -13.68 -6.32
C ASN A 494 -38.31 -15.06 -6.45
N TYR A 495 -38.15 -15.72 -5.31
CA TYR A 495 -37.97 -17.16 -5.03
C TYR A 495 -36.71 -17.54 -4.21
N LYS A 496 -37.00 -17.98 -2.97
CA LYS A 496 -36.21 -18.84 -2.07
C LYS A 496 -34.89 -18.31 -1.49
N TYR A 497 -34.93 -17.46 -0.46
CA TYR A 497 -33.98 -17.56 0.65
C TYR A 497 -34.62 -17.12 1.97
N SER A 498 -34.93 -18.09 2.85
CA SER A 498 -35.46 -17.87 4.21
C SER A 498 -34.45 -18.24 5.31
N ARG A 499 -33.13 -18.18 5.04
CA ARG A 499 -32.14 -18.71 5.99
C ARG A 499 -31.09 -17.76 6.56
N TYR A 500 -31.01 -16.49 6.15
CA TYR A 500 -29.99 -15.58 6.70
C TYR A 500 -30.53 -14.15 6.81
N SER A 501 -31.38 -13.88 7.80
CA SER A 501 -31.84 -12.53 8.14
C SER A 501 -31.28 -12.01 9.48
N ASN A 502 -30.20 -12.61 9.99
CA ASN A 502 -29.51 -12.09 11.17
C ASN A 502 -28.13 -11.62 10.73
N SER A 503 -27.99 -10.32 10.47
CA SER A 503 -26.66 -9.72 10.41
C SER A 503 -26.05 -9.80 11.81
N VAL A 504 -24.94 -10.51 11.91
CA VAL A 504 -24.12 -10.56 13.11
C VAL A 504 -22.78 -9.95 12.71
N PRO A 505 -22.28 -8.91 13.40
CA PRO A 505 -21.01 -8.31 13.06
C PRO A 505 -19.90 -9.37 13.14
N PHE A 506 -19.08 -9.46 12.09
CA PHE A 506 -17.90 -10.30 12.17
C PHE A 506 -16.86 -9.63 13.07
N ARG A 507 -16.33 -10.38 14.04
CA ARG A 507 -15.47 -9.86 15.12
C ARG A 507 -14.04 -10.39 15.02
N GLY A 508 -13.07 -9.47 15.05
CA GLY A 508 -11.67 -9.79 15.38
C GLY A 508 -11.46 -9.94 16.90
N THR A 509 -10.54 -10.80 17.34
CA THR A 509 -10.29 -11.09 18.76
C THR A 509 -9.79 -9.85 19.55
N SER A 510 -10.71 -9.11 20.18
CA SER A 510 -10.41 -8.15 21.26
C SER A 510 -11.63 -7.85 22.16
N ASN A 511 -11.38 -7.31 23.36
CA ASN A 511 -12.18 -7.28 24.61
C ASN A 511 -13.60 -6.64 24.61
N CYS A 512 -14.23 -6.45 23.45
CA CYS A 512 -15.47 -5.71 23.30
C CYS A 512 -16.71 -6.64 23.15
N ARG A 513 -17.62 -6.73 24.15
CA ARG A 513 -18.88 -7.52 24.07
C ARG A 513 -20.04 -6.66 23.52
N ALA A 514 -20.81 -7.19 22.57
CA ALA A 514 -22.13 -6.66 22.17
C ALA A 514 -23.24 -7.24 23.06
N ARG A 515 -24.34 -6.50 23.26
CA ARG A 515 -25.58 -6.97 23.93
C ARG A 515 -26.63 -7.34 22.89
N ASP A 516 -27.36 -8.43 23.12
CA ASP A 516 -28.48 -8.89 22.27
C ASP A 516 -29.64 -7.87 22.29
N SER A 517 -30.13 -7.48 21.12
CA SER A 517 -31.30 -6.60 20.95
C SER A 517 -32.02 -6.93 19.63
N ARG A 518 -33.34 -6.78 19.58
CA ARG A 518 -34.20 -7.10 18.40
C ARG A 518 -34.56 -5.81 17.64
N TRP A 519 -34.58 -5.85 16.30
CA TRP A 519 -34.70 -4.66 15.42
C TRP A 519 -35.75 -4.85 14.30
N THR A 520 -36.42 -3.80 13.83
CA THR A 520 -37.40 -3.81 12.72
C THR A 520 -37.41 -2.48 11.96
N MET A 521 -37.66 -2.55 10.64
CA MET A 521 -37.52 -1.49 9.63
C MET A 521 -38.85 -0.83 9.25
N ILE A 522 -38.81 0.42 8.76
CA ILE A 522 -39.91 1.05 8.02
C ILE A 522 -39.45 1.34 6.59
N SER A 523 -40.05 0.67 5.61
CA SER A 523 -39.99 1.02 4.19
C SER A 523 -41.33 1.61 3.77
N SER A 524 -41.33 2.65 2.93
CA SER A 524 -42.52 2.98 2.15
C SER A 524 -42.79 1.83 1.17
N LEU A 525 -43.99 1.26 1.24
CA LEU A 525 -44.54 0.37 0.21
C LEU A 525 -44.56 1.05 -1.18
#